data_AF-A0A9D3Z5A0-F1
#
_entry.id   AF-A0A9D3Z5A0-F1
#
_cell.length_a   1.000
_cell.length_b   1.000
_cell.length_c   1.000
_cell.angle_alpha   90.00
_cell.angle_beta   90.00
_cell.angle_gamma   90.00
#
_symmetry.space_group_name_H-M   'P 1'
#
loop_
_entity.id
_entity.type
_entity.pdbx_description
1 polymer ?
#
loop_
_entity_poly.entity_id
_entity_poly.type
_entity_poly.pdbx_seq_one_letter_code
_entity_poly.pdbx_strand_id
1 'polypeptide(L)'
;MKLHMRNPRIPLHVLHPDAINRVVAPGYHGKSHVIISLVQDYRHGAKTANSLLMPIGFSVYKTKNPVRDEKRSLSKLSLLGEVTSYNDNREISTRFDLSPGSYFIVPYCLSDNHSGQFLVRVLAEKDPVAGKTGCVVS
;
A
#
# COMPACT_ATOMS: atom_id res chain seq x y z
N MET A 1 7.33 -10.19 16.64
CA MET A 1 6.83 -9.58 15.38
C MET A 1 5.30 -9.38 15.45
N LYS A 2 4.85 -8.38 16.24
CA LYS A 2 3.42 -8.06 16.48
C LYS A 2 3.10 -6.59 16.13
N LEU A 3 4.06 -5.86 15.56
CA LEU A 3 4.19 -4.42 15.71
C LEU A 3 3.14 -3.59 14.97
N HIS A 4 2.49 -4.14 13.94
CA HIS A 4 1.59 -3.37 13.06
C HIS A 4 0.15 -3.87 13.06
N MET A 5 -0.22 -4.78 13.97
CA MET A 5 -1.56 -5.37 14.02
C MET A 5 -2.68 -4.35 14.28
N ARG A 6 -2.34 -3.21 14.89
CA ARG A 6 -3.26 -2.13 15.25
C ARG A 6 -3.26 -0.98 14.23
N ASN A 7 -2.38 -1.04 13.24
CA ASN A 7 -2.25 0.01 12.25
C ASN A 7 -3.46 -0.01 11.31
N PRO A 8 -3.83 1.15 10.74
CA PRO A 8 -4.94 1.22 9.81
C PRO A 8 -4.71 0.28 8.62
N ARG A 9 -5.80 -0.27 8.09
CA ARG A 9 -5.78 -1.11 6.90
C ARG A 9 -6.50 -0.35 5.81
N ILE A 10 -5.80 -0.07 4.73
CA ILE A 10 -6.35 0.66 3.58
C ILE A 10 -6.71 -0.40 2.54
N PRO A 11 -8.00 -0.64 2.29
CA PRO A 11 -8.42 -1.63 1.29
C PRO A 11 -8.08 -1.14 -0.12
N LEU A 12 -7.54 -2.05 -0.91
CA LEU A 12 -7.25 -1.86 -2.33
C LEU A 12 -7.90 -3.00 -3.11
N HIS A 13 -8.70 -2.64 -4.12
CA HIS A 13 -9.32 -3.58 -5.03
C HIS A 13 -8.72 -3.42 -6.42
N VAL A 14 -8.09 -4.48 -6.90
CA VAL A 14 -7.63 -4.60 -8.29
C VAL A 14 -8.72 -5.35 -9.04
N LEU A 15 -9.43 -4.65 -9.91
CA LEU A 15 -10.62 -5.20 -10.58
C LEU A 15 -10.25 -5.98 -11.83
N HIS A 16 -9.27 -5.48 -12.58
CA HIS A 16 -8.86 -6.01 -13.87
C HIS A 16 -7.33 -6.02 -13.95
N PRO A 17 -6.74 -6.98 -14.68
CA PRO A 17 -5.33 -6.88 -15.04
C PRO A 17 -5.11 -5.76 -16.07
N ASP A 18 -3.86 -5.34 -16.24
CA ASP A 18 -3.50 -4.41 -17.29
C ASP A 18 -3.64 -5.08 -18.67
N ALA A 19 -3.76 -4.26 -19.72
CA ALA A 19 -3.85 -4.76 -21.09
C ALA A 19 -2.61 -5.61 -21.44
N ILE A 20 -2.82 -6.69 -22.19
CA ILE A 20 -1.72 -7.56 -22.62
C ILE A 20 -0.79 -6.74 -23.53
N ASN A 21 0.40 -6.46 -23.03
CA ASN A 21 1.47 -5.80 -23.79
C ASN A 21 2.56 -6.83 -24.11
N ARG A 22 2.79 -7.10 -25.40
CA ARG A 22 3.78 -8.09 -25.87
C ARG A 22 5.23 -7.72 -25.53
N VAL A 23 5.48 -6.47 -25.17
CA VAL A 23 6.80 -5.99 -24.72
C VAL A 23 7.07 -6.38 -23.26
N VAL A 24 6.02 -6.63 -22.48
CA VAL A 24 6.13 -6.97 -21.06
C VAL A 24 6.44 -8.46 -20.90
N ALA A 25 7.37 -8.81 -19.99
CA ALA A 25 7.78 -10.19 -19.77
C ALA A 25 6.61 -11.09 -19.29
N PRO A 26 6.54 -12.38 -19.68
CA PRO A 26 5.42 -13.28 -19.40
C PRO A 26 4.94 -13.33 -17.94
N GLY A 27 5.85 -13.19 -16.96
CA GLY A 27 5.52 -13.24 -15.53
C GLY A 27 4.67 -12.08 -15.00
N TYR A 28 4.48 -11.04 -15.82
CA TYR A 28 3.65 -9.86 -15.51
C TYR A 28 2.29 -9.89 -16.22
N HIS A 29 2.06 -10.84 -17.11
CA HIS A 29 0.78 -10.96 -17.82
C HIS A 29 -0.33 -11.33 -16.84
N GLY A 30 -1.52 -10.78 -17.05
CA GLY A 30 -2.67 -11.03 -16.18
C GLY A 30 -2.57 -10.41 -14.79
N LYS A 31 -1.69 -9.41 -14.61
CA LYS A 31 -1.56 -8.61 -13.38
C LYS A 31 -1.82 -7.14 -13.69
N SER A 32 -2.06 -6.36 -12.65
CA SER A 32 -2.04 -4.90 -12.70
C SER A 32 -0.82 -4.36 -12.00
N HIS A 33 -0.14 -3.43 -12.67
CA HIS A 33 1.05 -2.74 -12.21
C HIS A 33 0.62 -1.51 -11.42
N VAL A 34 0.84 -1.56 -10.11
CA VAL A 34 0.48 -0.46 -9.21
C VAL A 34 1.73 0.10 -8.56
N ILE A 35 1.80 1.43 -8.45
CA ILE A 35 2.78 2.11 -7.62
C ILE A 35 2.07 2.54 -6.35
N ILE A 36 2.58 2.07 -5.21
CA ILE A 36 2.07 2.43 -3.89
C ILE A 36 3.10 3.33 -3.24
N SER A 37 2.66 4.51 -2.81
CA SER A 37 3.46 5.45 -2.03
C SER A 37 2.86 5.68 -0.66
N LEU A 38 3.71 5.72 0.37
CA LEU A 38 3.38 6.21 1.71
C LEU A 38 4.16 7.50 1.96
N VAL A 39 3.44 8.57 2.26
CA VAL A 39 4.00 9.89 2.57
C VAL A 39 3.63 10.23 4.00
N GLN A 40 4.60 10.50 4.86
CA GLN A 40 4.32 11.07 6.18
C GLN A 40 4.08 12.58 6.06
N ASP A 41 3.10 13.07 6.82
CA ASP A 41 2.91 14.50 6.97
C ASP A 41 3.90 15.05 7.99
N TYR A 42 4.51 16.18 7.63
CA TYR A 42 5.45 16.94 8.45
C TYR A 42 5.00 18.40 8.57
N ARG A 43 3.81 18.75 8.07
CA ARG A 43 3.29 20.11 8.12
C ARG A 43 2.91 20.43 9.55
N HIS A 44 3.73 21.28 10.15
CA HIS A 44 3.62 21.56 11.55
C HIS A 44 2.90 22.87 11.82
N GLY A 45 1.69 22.76 12.39
CA GLY A 45 1.19 23.84 13.25
C GLY A 45 2.10 24.01 14.47
N ALA A 46 1.89 25.04 15.28
CA ALA A 46 2.75 25.36 16.43
C ALA A 46 3.03 24.18 17.40
N LYS A 47 2.17 23.16 17.40
CA LYS A 47 2.29 21.95 18.25
C LYS A 47 3.31 20.93 17.78
N THR A 48 3.66 20.92 16.50
CA THR A 48 4.51 19.86 15.93
C THR A 48 5.77 20.40 15.27
N ALA A 49 6.07 21.71 15.42
CA ALA A 49 7.16 22.44 14.73
C ALA A 49 8.55 21.79 14.79
N ASN A 50 8.76 20.85 15.71
CA ASN A 50 9.99 20.09 15.89
C ASN A 50 9.89 18.61 15.49
N SER A 51 8.83 18.13 14.82
CA SER A 51 8.75 16.70 14.47
C SER A 51 9.71 16.41 13.32
N LEU A 52 10.72 15.61 13.63
CA LEU A 52 11.60 14.98 12.67
C LEU A 52 10.81 13.96 11.85
N LEU A 53 11.28 13.71 10.62
CA LEU A 53 10.79 12.62 9.81
C LEU A 53 11.11 11.31 10.54
N MET A 54 10.16 10.38 10.51
CA MET A 54 10.31 9.07 11.13
C MET A 54 10.59 8.01 10.06
N PRO A 55 11.38 6.97 10.36
CA PRO A 55 11.43 5.78 9.51
C PRO A 55 10.03 5.16 9.38
N ILE A 56 9.55 5.13 8.14
CA ILE A 56 8.21 4.65 7.77
C ILE A 56 8.30 3.44 6.85
N GLY A 57 7.22 2.66 6.84
CA GLY A 57 7.08 1.50 5.98
C GLY A 57 5.61 1.16 5.71
N PHE A 58 5.38 0.26 4.76
CA PHE A 58 4.07 -0.36 4.59
C PHE A 58 4.19 -1.81 4.14
N SER A 59 3.23 -2.63 4.55
CA SER A 59 3.11 -4.01 4.10
C SER A 59 1.84 -4.19 3.26
N VAL A 60 1.90 -5.06 2.26
CA VAL A 60 0.76 -5.37 1.39
C VAL A 60 0.33 -6.82 1.62
N TYR A 61 -0.94 -7.03 1.98
CA TYR A 61 -1.52 -8.34 2.23
C TYR A 61 -2.63 -8.66 1.23
N LYS A 62 -2.68 -9.89 0.71
CA LYS A 62 -3.83 -10.41 -0.04
C LYS A 62 -4.90 -10.91 0.92
N THR A 63 -6.16 -10.56 0.67
CA THR A 63 -7.33 -11.05 1.40
C THR A 63 -8.30 -11.79 0.48
N LYS A 64 -8.96 -12.82 1.02
CA LYS A 64 -10.03 -13.53 0.32
C LYS A 64 -11.41 -12.96 0.63
N ASN A 65 -11.55 -12.28 1.76
CA ASN A 65 -12.80 -11.68 2.20
C ASN A 65 -12.49 -10.39 2.98
N PRO A 66 -12.52 -9.22 2.31
CA PRO A 66 -12.14 -7.93 2.90
C PRO A 66 -12.92 -7.61 4.17
N VAL A 67 -14.24 -7.83 4.16
CA VAL A 67 -15.13 -7.55 5.30
C VAL A 67 -14.78 -8.41 6.51
N ARG A 68 -14.59 -9.72 6.30
CA ARG A 68 -14.25 -10.65 7.40
C ARG A 68 -12.80 -10.48 7.86
N ASP A 69 -11.89 -10.23 6.95
CA ASP A 69 -10.46 -10.19 7.22
C ASP A 69 -9.99 -8.83 7.78
N GLU A 70 -10.81 -7.78 7.72
CA GLU A 70 -10.53 -6.44 8.29
C GLU A 70 -10.10 -6.51 9.76
N LYS A 71 -10.71 -7.39 10.56
CA LYS A 71 -10.39 -7.58 11.99
C LYS A 71 -9.50 -8.78 12.27
N ARG A 72 -9.13 -9.52 11.22
CA ARG A 72 -8.34 -10.76 11.36
C ARG A 72 -6.88 -10.44 11.64
N SER A 73 -6.20 -11.29 12.39
CA SER A 73 -4.75 -11.19 12.59
C SER A 73 -4.01 -11.13 11.25
N LEU A 74 -3.10 -10.16 11.07
CA LEU A 74 -2.31 -10.03 9.84
C LEU A 74 -1.46 -11.28 9.57
N SER A 75 -1.04 -11.99 10.62
CA SER A 75 -0.33 -13.27 10.51
C SER A 75 -1.14 -14.39 9.86
N LYS A 76 -2.47 -14.23 9.72
CA LYS A 76 -3.35 -15.17 9.02
C LYS A 76 -3.64 -14.75 7.57
N LEU A 77 -3.10 -13.61 7.14
CA LEU A 77 -3.22 -13.11 5.76
C LEU A 77 -1.94 -13.41 4.99
N SER A 78 -2.05 -13.43 3.66
CA SER A 78 -0.89 -13.68 2.80
C SER A 78 -0.14 -12.37 2.57
N LEU A 79 1.06 -12.26 3.13
CA LEU A 79 1.97 -11.14 2.85
C LEU A 79 2.49 -11.24 1.42
N LEU A 80 2.45 -10.12 0.68
CA LEU A 80 3.01 -10.02 -0.67
C LEU A 80 4.34 -9.27 -0.70
N GLY A 81 4.49 -8.30 0.20
CA GLY A 81 5.72 -7.55 0.33
C GLY A 81 5.64 -6.55 1.47
N GLU A 82 6.81 -6.17 1.94
CA GLU A 82 7.02 -5.19 3.00
C GLU A 82 8.08 -4.21 2.50
N VAL A 83 7.78 -2.92 2.59
CA VAL A 83 8.64 -1.85 2.12
C VAL A 83 8.93 -0.94 3.31
N THR A 84 10.19 -0.85 3.71
CA THR A 84 10.63 -0.04 4.84
C THR A 84 11.73 0.91 4.37
N SER A 85 11.65 2.18 4.74
CA SER A 85 12.82 3.05 4.71
C SER A 85 13.38 3.23 6.11
N TYR A 86 14.67 2.93 6.24
CA TYR A 86 15.44 3.12 7.46
C TYR A 86 16.07 4.53 7.56
N ASN A 87 15.87 5.34 6.53
CA ASN A 87 16.30 6.73 6.49
C ASN A 87 15.10 7.64 6.78
N ASP A 88 15.39 8.90 7.09
CA ASP A 88 14.41 9.95 7.36
C ASP A 88 13.78 10.47 6.05
N ASN A 89 13.23 9.56 5.24
CA ASN A 89 12.55 9.89 4.00
C ASN A 89 11.09 10.26 4.28
N ARG A 90 10.65 11.40 3.74
CA ARG A 90 9.25 11.81 3.84
C ARG A 90 8.31 10.86 3.08
N GLU A 91 8.79 10.30 1.98
CA GLU A 91 8.02 9.39 1.14
C GLU A 91 8.82 8.14 0.84
N ILE A 92 8.11 7.01 0.84
CA ILE A 92 8.57 5.75 0.27
C ILE A 92 7.61 5.32 -0.83
N SER A 93 8.13 4.76 -1.92
CA SER A 93 7.33 4.32 -3.06
C SER A 93 7.89 3.03 -3.63
N THR A 94 7.01 2.12 -4.05
CA THR A 94 7.40 0.85 -4.67
C THR A 94 6.31 0.35 -5.61
N ARG A 95 6.73 -0.31 -6.69
CA ARG A 95 5.85 -0.99 -7.64
C ARG A 95 5.48 -2.39 -7.14
N PHE A 96 4.23 -2.76 -7.28
CA PHE A 96 3.71 -4.11 -7.07
C PHE A 96 2.98 -4.59 -8.33
N ASP A 97 3.10 -5.89 -8.60
CA ASP A 97 2.36 -6.55 -9.69
C ASP A 97 1.29 -7.45 -9.08
N LEU A 98 0.07 -6.92 -9.03
CA LEU A 98 -1.03 -7.53 -8.31
C LEU A 98 -1.95 -8.29 -9.28
N SER A 99 -2.33 -9.51 -8.90
CA SER A 99 -3.45 -10.16 -9.59
C SER A 99 -4.76 -9.39 -9.33
N PRO A 100 -5.80 -9.57 -10.14
CA PRO A 100 -7.14 -9.17 -9.74
C PRO A 100 -7.50 -9.77 -8.38
N GLY A 101 -8.05 -8.95 -7.49
CA GLY A 101 -8.32 -9.35 -6.11
C GLY A 101 -8.42 -8.18 -5.14
N SER A 102 -8.47 -8.53 -3.86
CA SER A 102 -8.58 -7.58 -2.76
C SER A 102 -7.35 -7.65 -1.86
N TYR A 103 -6.92 -6.48 -1.40
CA TYR A 103 -5.67 -6.28 -0.69
C TYR A 103 -5.84 -5.30 0.47
N PHE A 104 -4.97 -5.41 1.46
CA PHE A 104 -4.79 -4.40 2.49
C PHE A 104 -3.39 -3.81 2.38
N ILE A 105 -3.31 -2.48 2.30
CA ILE A 105 -2.08 -1.73 2.54
C ILE A 105 -2.08 -1.35 4.02
N VAL A 106 -1.02 -1.75 4.74
CA VAL A 106 -0.88 -1.50 6.17
C VAL A 106 0.34 -0.61 6.40
N PRO A 107 0.18 0.72 6.49
CA PRO A 107 1.28 1.63 6.78
C PRO A 107 1.72 1.52 8.25
N TYR A 108 3.00 1.77 8.50
CA TYR A 108 3.59 1.77 9.83
C TYR A 108 4.78 2.73 9.92
N CYS A 109 5.18 3.02 11.17
CA CYS A 109 6.48 3.60 11.49
C CYS A 109 7.27 2.60 12.35
N LEU A 110 8.60 2.74 12.38
CA LEU A 110 9.47 1.88 13.19
C LEU A 110 9.57 2.31 14.66
N SER A 111 8.80 3.32 15.09
CA SER A 111 8.76 3.79 16.47
C SER A 111 7.42 3.45 17.11
N ASP A 112 7.46 2.56 18.10
CA ASP A 112 6.26 2.02 18.75
C ASP A 112 5.37 3.06 19.45
N ASN A 113 5.91 4.26 19.71
CA ASN A 113 5.21 5.35 20.41
C ASN A 113 4.98 6.58 19.52
N HIS A 114 5.20 6.48 18.20
CA HIS A 114 4.95 7.59 17.30
C HIS A 114 3.58 7.50 16.65
N SER A 115 2.77 8.54 16.84
CA SER A 115 1.54 8.76 16.08
C SER A 115 1.78 9.92 15.13
N GLY A 116 1.51 9.72 13.85
CA GLY A 116 1.69 10.71 12.80
C GLY A 116 0.55 10.65 11.80
N GLN A 117 0.40 11.73 11.03
CA GLN A 117 -0.49 11.76 9.88
C GLN A 117 0.26 11.28 8.64
N PHE A 118 -0.47 10.65 7.72
CA PHE A 118 0.11 10.13 6.50
C PHE A 118 -0.88 10.21 5.34
N LEU A 119 -0.35 10.11 4.14
CA LEU A 119 -1.08 9.96 2.89
C LEU A 119 -0.60 8.68 2.20
N VAL A 120 -1.54 7.84 1.78
CA VAL A 120 -1.26 6.74 0.84
C VAL A 120 -1.74 7.13 -0.54
N ARG A 121 -0.87 6.94 -1.54
CA ARG A 121 -1.21 7.13 -2.95
C ARG A 121 -1.08 5.79 -3.66
N VAL A 122 -2.06 5.48 -4.49
CA VAL A 122 -2.02 4.34 -5.39
C VAL A 122 -2.17 4.87 -6.80
N LEU A 123 -1.15 4.63 -7.63
CA LEU A 123 -1.18 4.91 -9.06
C LEU A 123 -1.26 3.57 -9.79
N ALA A 124 -2.20 3.45 -10.71
CA ALA A 124 -2.39 2.26 -11.51
C ALA A 124 -2.55 2.67 -12.97
N GLU A 125 -2.17 1.78 -13.88
CA GLU A 125 -2.42 2.01 -15.30
C GLU A 125 -3.92 1.95 -15.59
N LYS A 126 -4.40 2.88 -16.41
CA LYS A 126 -5.77 2.87 -16.92
C LYS A 126 -5.72 2.29 -18.32
N ASP A 127 -6.46 1.22 -18.57
CA ASP A 127 -6.68 0.75 -19.93
C ASP A 127 -7.64 1.71 -20.66
N PRO A 128 -7.18 2.43 -21.71
CA PRO A 128 -8.01 3.36 -22.45
C PRO A 128 -9.08 2.67 -23.30
N VAL A 129 -8.90 1.40 -23.67
CA VAL A 129 -9.83 0.64 -24.52
C VAL A 129 -11.01 0.10 -23.72
N ALA A 130 -10.77 -0.28 -22.46
CA ALA A 130 -11.80 -0.84 -21.60
C ALA A 130 -12.67 0.22 -20.90
N GLY A 131 -12.26 1.49 -20.85
CA GLY A 131 -12.97 2.57 -20.14
C GLY A 131 -13.12 2.36 -18.62
N LYS A 132 -12.49 1.32 -18.06
CA LYS A 132 -12.61 0.90 -16.65
C LYS A 132 -11.43 1.41 -15.84
N THR A 133 -11.68 1.91 -14.64
CA THR A 133 -10.64 2.15 -13.63
C THR A 133 -10.09 0.79 -13.15
N GLY A 134 -8.78 0.57 -13.30
CA GLY A 134 -8.13 -0.71 -12.99
C GLY A 134 -8.06 -1.02 -11.49
N CYS A 135 -7.96 0.02 -10.66
CA CYS A 135 -7.87 -0.08 -9.21
C CYS A 135 -8.83 0.88 -8.51
N VAL A 136 -9.38 0.46 -7.36
CA VAL A 136 -10.23 1.26 -6.47
C VAL A 136 -9.68 1.20 -5.05
N VAL A 137 -9.53 2.36 -4.43
CA VAL A 137 -9.21 2.51 -2.99
C VAL A 137 -10.49 2.97 -2.30
N SER A 138 -10.94 2.23 -1.28
CA SER A 138 -12.21 2.47 -0.56
C SER A 138 -12.00 2.91 0.88
#